data_AF-A0A2V6HJC3-F1
#
_entry.id   AF-A0A2V6HJC3-F1
#
_cell.length_a   1.000
_cell.length_b   1.000
_cell.length_c   1.000
_cell.angle_alpha   90.00
_cell.angle_beta   90.00
_cell.angle_gamma   90.00
#
_symmetry.space_group_name_H-M   'P 1'
#
loop_
_entity.id
_entity.type
_entity.pdbx_description
1 polymer ?
#
loop_
_entity_poly.entity_id
_entity_poly.type
_entity_poly.pdbx_seq_one_letter_code
_entity_poly.pdbx_strand_id
1 'polypeptide(L)' 'MAADGKAYICTYECTFCGECSASLNSVCPNCGGELVPRPRAGKVNRAATGET' A
#
# COMPACT_ATOMS: atom_id res chain seq x y z
N MET A 1 -8.60 -9.36 -14.52
CA MET A 1 -8.99 -9.67 -13.13
C MET A 1 -8.90 -8.38 -12.30
N ALA A 2 -9.83 -8.18 -11.37
CA ALA A 2 -10.22 -6.87 -10.83
C ALA A 2 -9.05 -6.01 -10.28
N ALA A 3 -8.95 -4.78 -10.79
CA ALA A 3 -7.98 -3.75 -10.41
C ALA A 3 -8.30 -3.10 -9.05
N ASP A 4 -8.70 -3.91 -8.06
CA ASP A 4 -8.71 -3.51 -6.66
C ASP A 4 -7.39 -3.97 -6.02
N GLY A 5 -6.29 -3.33 -6.45
CA GLY A 5 -4.92 -3.65 -6.01
C GLY A 5 -4.72 -3.30 -4.53
N LYS A 6 -5.21 -4.15 -3.63
CA LYS A 6 -4.95 -4.06 -2.19
C LYS A 6 -3.47 -4.39 -1.98
N ALA A 7 -2.66 -3.34 -1.90
CA ALA A 7 -1.25 -3.39 -1.58
C ALA A 7 -1.07 -3.16 -0.09
N TYR A 8 -0.11 -3.86 0.51
CA TYR A 8 0.33 -3.69 1.88
C TYR A 8 1.78 -3.22 1.88
N ILE A 9 2.15 -2.38 2.84
CA ILE A 9 3.47 -1.76 2.94
C ILE A 9 3.97 -1.82 4.38
N CYS A 10 5.28 -2.00 4.57
CA CYS A 10 5.93 -1.87 5.89
C CYS A 10 6.63 -0.51 6.06
N THR A 11 7.16 -0.21 7.26
CA THR A 11 7.91 1.03 7.53
C THR A 11 9.19 1.21 6.71
N TYR A 12 9.75 0.12 6.17
CA TYR A 12 10.90 0.11 5.27
C TYR A 12 10.47 0.06 3.79
N GLU A 13 9.20 0.35 3.52
CA GLU A 13 8.64 0.48 2.17
C GLU A 13 8.63 -0.81 1.33
N CYS A 14 8.80 -1.97 1.96
CA CYS A 14 8.55 -3.26 1.28
C CYS A 14 7.06 -3.36 0.94
N THR A 15 6.74 -3.66 -0.31
CA THR A 15 5.36 -3.70 -0.82
C THR A 15 4.95 -5.13 -1.15
N PHE A 16 3.76 -5.52 -0.71
CA PHE A 16 3.21 -6.87 -0.92
C PHE A 16 1.76 -6.82 -1.39
N CYS A 17 1.35 -7.87 -2.09
CA CYS A 17 -0.04 -8.08 -2.48
C CYS A 17 -0.91 -8.48 -1.27
N GLY A 18 -2.24 -8.36 -1.38
CA GLY A 18 -3.13 -8.75 -0.29
C GLY A 18 -3.04 -10.24 0.09
N GLU A 19 -2.90 -11.13 -0.89
CA GLU A 19 -2.70 -12.56 -0.66
C GLU A 19 -1.36 -12.85 0.02
N CYS A 20 -0.33 -12.12 -0.38
CA CYS A 20 1.01 -12.19 0.16
C CYS A 20 1.00 -11.78 1.64
N SER A 21 0.38 -10.64 1.96
CA SER A 21 0.25 -10.16 3.34
C SER A 21 -0.54 -11.14 4.22
N ALA A 22 -1.61 -11.75 3.69
CA ALA A 22 -2.38 -12.77 4.41
C ALA A 22 -1.55 -14.02 4.70
N SER A 23 -0.77 -14.50 3.71
CA SER A 23 0.11 -15.66 3.87
C SER A 23 1.25 -15.42 4.86
N LEU A 24 1.69 -14.17 4.96
CA LEU A 24 2.74 -13.70 5.87
C LEU A 24 2.20 -13.27 7.24
N ASN A 25 0.92 -13.49 7.51
CA ASN A 25 0.24 -13.09 8.76
C ASN A 25 0.46 -11.62 9.13
N SER A 26 0.44 -10.74 8.12
CA SER A 26 0.72 -9.31 8.24
C SER A 26 2.10 -8.96 8.83
N VAL A 27 3.09 -9.85 8.71
CA VAL A 27 4.48 -9.62 9.12
C VAL A 27 5.40 -9.62 7.91
N CYS A 28 6.24 -8.59 7.76
CA CYS A 28 7.20 -8.51 6.68
C CYS A 28 8.36 -9.50 6.92
N PRO A 29 8.62 -10.48 6.04
CA PRO A 29 9.71 -11.43 6.22
C PRO A 29 11.10 -10.80 6.05
N ASN A 30 11.19 -9.65 5.37
CA ASN A 30 12.45 -8.94 5.15
C ASN A 30 12.83 -8.02 6.32
N CYS A 31 11.83 -7.53 7.08
CA CYS A 31 12.03 -6.48 8.08
C CYS A 31 11.60 -6.89 9.49
N GLY A 32 10.76 -7.93 9.63
CA GLY A 32 10.10 -8.30 10.89
C GLY A 32 9.00 -7.34 11.36
N GLY A 33 8.75 -6.24 10.64
CA GLY A 33 7.72 -5.25 10.96
C GLY A 33 6.33 -5.61 10.44
N GLU A 34 5.32 -4.87 10.89
CA GLU A 34 3.93 -5.07 10.47
C GLU A 34 3.68 -4.58 9.02
N LEU A 35 2.90 -5.36 8.27
CA LEU A 35 2.40 -5.02 6.95
C LEU A 35 1.02 -4.39 7.08
N VAL A 36 0.94 -3.09 6.83
CA VAL A 36 -0.31 -2.32 6.89
C VAL A 36 -0.83 -2.04 5.48
N PRO A 37 -2.16 -1.95 5.27
CA PRO A 37 -2.72 -1.64 3.97
C PRO A 37 -2.22 -0.27 3.49
N ARG A 38 -1.63 -0.24 2.29
CA ARG A 38 -1.11 0.98 1.69
C ARG A 38 -2.28 1.96 1.49
N PRO A 39 -2.18 3.19 2.01
CA PRO A 39 -3.20 4.19 1.75
C PRO A 39 -3.27 4.42 0.24
N ARG A 40 -4.46 4.21 -0.33
CA ARG A 40 -4.70 4.54 -1.73
C ARG A 40 -4.80 6.04 -1.79
N ALA A 41 -3.97 6.68 -2.63
CA ALA A 41 -4.24 8.03 -3.05
C ALA A 41 -5.67 8.01 -3.59
N GLY A 42 -6.58 8.71 -2.90
CA GLY A 42 -7.92 8.91 -3.42
C GLY A 42 -7.81 9.51 -4.82
N LYS A 43 -8.91 9.50 -5.58
CA LYS A 43 -9.02 10.41 -6.72
C LYS A 43 -8.87 11.82 -6.15
N VAL A 44 -7.64 12.34 -6.09
CA VAL A 44 -7.43 13.77 -5.91
C VAL A 44 -8.02 14.35 -7.17
N ASN A 45 -9.19 14.97 -7.04
CA ASN A 45 -9.71 15.82 -8.10
C ASN A 45 -8.62 16.87 -8.25
N ARG A 46 -7.80 16.76 -9.29
CA ARG A 46 -6.66 17.64 -9.52
C ARG A 46 -7.22 18.96 -10.07
N ALA A 47 -7.99 19.64 -9.23
CA ALA A 47 -8.57 20.95 -9.47
C ALA A 47 -7.88 21.93 -8.51
N ALA A 48 -7.09 22.81 -9.12
CA ALA A 48 -6.59 24.09 -8.59
C ALA A 48 -5.58 24.06 -7.42
N THR A 49 -4.32 24.25 -7.78
CA THR A 49 -3.46 25.41 -7.42
C THR A 49 -2.32 25.37 -8.43
N GLY A 50 -2.07 26.33 -9.31
CA GLY A 50 -2.16 27.77 -9.10
C GLY A 50 -0.77 28.30 -8.75
N GLU A 51 0.19 28.18 -9.67
CA GLU A 51 1.48 28.86 -9.59
C GLU A 51 1.70 29.61 -10.91
N THR A 52 1.97 30.91 -10.78
CA THR A 52 2.18 31.88 -11.86
C THR A 52 3.56 31.72 -12.47
#